data_AF-A0A934DWH3-F1
#
_entry.id   AF-A0A934DWH3-F1
#
_cell.length_a   1.000
_cell.length_b   1.000
_cell.length_c   1.000
_cell.angle_alpha   90.00
_cell.angle_beta   90.00
_cell.angle_gamma   90.00
#
_symmetry.space_group_name_H-M   'P 1'
#
loop_
_entity.id
_entity.type
_entity.pdbx_description
1 polymer ?
#
loop_
_entity_poly.entity_id
_entity_poly.type
_entity_poly.pdbx_seq_one_letter_code
_entity_poly.pdbx_strand_id
1 'polypeptide(L)'
;MAIDLKADARRLRTVVAGCAVALLATLTVAGVQAVRPSWRSQQKASTPGIVQKATCTGAVDRCETCHPGGGRRDTGGKGARPPSHPEILAAHSRHGVGCSDCHGGSGRALEAQVAHAFPGHEATDPMMKEPHLQASCARCHVPGDTKGMERLVNGERLYSEYGCGICHPLESGGRGGWDFGPDLRAGGRRSLPYLETSLTDPAANFPESTMPTFLSLKKSDPAGFTDLVIFLESLELPRAQGACSVREKSTSLARLSCATCHAGAAGKASGRLEHRCLYFKDRKDQLTCGGCHAEEVPAAGKGEGSCPVEREHRGNCAGCHDELQGGAR
;
A
#
# COMPACT_ATOMS: atom_id res chain seq x y z
N MET A 1 55.98 6.88 -51.11
CA MET A 1 55.45 5.79 -50.27
C MET A 1 54.19 5.26 -50.93
N ALA A 2 54.22 4.02 -51.45
CA ALA A 2 53.04 3.38 -52.01
C ALA A 2 52.20 2.82 -50.85
N ILE A 3 50.93 3.24 -50.77
CA ILE A 3 49.97 2.76 -49.77
C ILE A 3 49.55 1.35 -50.21
N ASP A 4 49.90 0.32 -49.42
CA ASP A 4 49.42 -1.04 -49.64
C ASP A 4 48.01 -1.18 -49.08
N LEU A 5 47.04 -0.87 -49.94
CA LEU A 5 45.61 -0.90 -49.66
C LEU A 5 45.12 -2.25 -49.09
N LYS A 6 45.78 -3.39 -49.40
CA LYS A 6 45.40 -4.71 -48.88
C LYS A 6 45.95 -4.97 -47.49
N ALA A 7 47.13 -4.45 -47.16
CA ALA A 7 47.68 -4.49 -45.82
C ALA A 7 46.88 -3.58 -44.87
N ASP A 8 46.51 -2.39 -45.33
CA ASP A 8 45.75 -1.41 -44.55
C ASP A 8 44.30 -1.86 -44.31
N ALA A 9 43.65 -2.49 -45.29
CA ALA A 9 42.32 -3.07 -45.11
C ALA A 9 42.29 -4.23 -44.08
N ARG A 10 43.36 -5.04 -44.03
CA ARG A 10 43.49 -6.10 -43.01
C ARG A 10 43.71 -5.53 -41.62
N ARG A 11 44.57 -4.51 -41.48
CA ARG A 11 44.78 -3.79 -40.23
C ARG A 11 43.50 -3.12 -39.73
N LEU A 12 42.75 -2.48 -40.61
CA LEU A 12 41.47 -1.86 -40.26
C LEU A 12 40.45 -2.90 -39.79
N ARG A 13 40.33 -4.04 -40.47
CA ARG A 13 39.45 -5.15 -40.04
C ARG A 13 39.84 -5.71 -38.68
N THR A 14 41.14 -5.87 -38.40
CA THR A 14 41.60 -6.34 -37.08
C THR A 14 41.31 -5.33 -35.97
N VAL A 15 41.45 -4.03 -36.25
CA VAL A 15 41.13 -2.96 -35.28
C VAL A 15 39.63 -2.92 -35.02
N VAL A 16 38.79 -2.96 -36.06
CA VAL A 16 37.33 -2.96 -35.92
C VAL A 16 36.84 -4.20 -35.17
N ALA A 17 37.39 -5.39 -35.48
CA ALA A 17 37.07 -6.62 -34.75
C ALA A 17 37.50 -6.53 -33.28
N GLY A 18 38.69 -5.99 -32.99
CA GLY A 18 39.17 -5.75 -31.63
C GLY A 18 38.25 -4.80 -30.85
N CYS A 19 37.83 -3.69 -31.47
CA CYS A 19 36.88 -2.74 -30.88
C CYS A 19 35.50 -3.38 -30.63
N ALA A 20 34.99 -4.20 -31.56
CA ALA A 20 33.72 -4.89 -31.40
C ALA A 20 33.74 -5.91 -30.26
N VAL A 21 34.83 -6.67 -30.11
CA VAL A 21 35.01 -7.61 -28.99
C VAL A 21 35.12 -6.85 -27.66
N ALA A 22 35.86 -5.75 -27.62
CA ALA A 22 35.96 -4.91 -26.43
C ALA A 22 34.59 -4.32 -26.03
N LEU A 23 33.80 -3.86 -27.00
CA LEU A 23 32.45 -3.34 -26.76
C LEU A 23 31.51 -4.44 -26.26
N LEU A 24 31.57 -5.64 -26.84
CA LEU A 24 30.74 -6.76 -26.39
C LEU A 24 31.08 -7.14 -24.95
N ALA A 25 32.37 -7.21 -24.61
CA ALA A 25 32.83 -7.51 -23.26
C ALA A 25 32.36 -6.48 -22.24
N THR A 26 32.47 -5.18 -22.54
CA THR A 26 32.01 -4.10 -21.64
C THR A 26 30.50 -4.12 -21.46
N LEU A 27 29.72 -4.32 -22.52
CA LEU A 27 28.26 -4.44 -22.43
C LEU A 27 27.83 -5.68 -21.62
N THR A 28 28.55 -6.79 -21.75
CA THR A 28 28.27 -8.01 -20.98
C THR A 28 28.54 -7.79 -19.49
N VAL A 29 29.66 -7.14 -19.14
CA VAL A 29 30.00 -6.79 -17.75
C VAL A 29 28.96 -5.81 -17.18
N ALA A 30 28.59 -4.77 -17.94
CA ALA A 30 27.56 -3.82 -17.53
C ALA A 30 26.19 -4.51 -17.31
N GLY A 31 25.80 -5.41 -18.20
CA GLY A 31 24.59 -6.23 -18.06
C GLY A 31 24.62 -7.13 -16.83
N VAL A 32 25.74 -7.81 -16.58
CA VAL A 32 25.93 -8.63 -15.37
C VAL A 32 25.87 -7.78 -14.10
N GLN A 33 26.49 -6.60 -14.09
CA GLN A 33 26.45 -5.67 -12.95
C GLN A 33 25.04 -5.09 -12.71
N ALA A 34 24.26 -4.85 -13.78
CA ALA A 34 22.88 -4.43 -13.67
C ALA A 34 21.95 -5.52 -13.09
N VAL A 35 22.20 -6.79 -13.44
CA VAL A 35 21.38 -7.93 -12.97
C VAL A 35 21.86 -8.49 -11.62
N ARG A 36 23.15 -8.38 -11.31
CA ARG A 36 23.76 -8.78 -10.02
C ARG A 36 24.52 -7.62 -9.38
N PRO A 37 23.82 -6.59 -8.91
CA PRO A 37 24.49 -5.46 -8.32
C PRO A 37 25.27 -5.87 -7.06
N SER A 38 26.56 -5.53 -7.03
CA SER A 38 27.47 -5.75 -5.89
C SER A 38 26.99 -5.10 -4.59
N TRP A 39 26.12 -4.08 -4.68
CA TRP A 39 25.47 -3.50 -3.51
C TRP A 39 24.57 -4.50 -2.77
N ARG A 40 24.00 -5.52 -3.43
CA ARG A 40 23.15 -6.53 -2.77
C ARG A 40 23.95 -7.42 -1.83
N SER A 41 25.20 -7.74 -2.16
CA SER A 41 26.12 -8.44 -1.27
C SER A 41 26.65 -7.53 -0.16
N GLN A 42 26.91 -6.25 -0.44
CA GLN A 42 27.29 -5.28 0.60
C GLN A 42 26.14 -5.02 1.59
N GLN A 43 24.89 -5.06 1.12
CA GLN A 43 23.72 -5.05 2.00
C GLN A 43 23.58 -6.34 2.82
N LYS A 44 24.25 -7.44 2.50
CA LYS A 44 24.25 -8.63 3.36
C LYS A 44 25.44 -8.66 4.31
N ALA A 45 26.46 -7.85 4.05
CA ALA A 45 27.66 -7.79 4.88
C ALA A 45 27.35 -7.02 6.18
N SER A 46 27.56 -7.68 7.32
CA SER A 46 27.47 -7.03 8.63
C SER A 46 28.73 -6.20 8.87
N THR A 47 28.60 -4.88 8.83
CA THR A 47 29.64 -3.96 9.33
C THR A 47 29.64 -3.99 10.86
N PRO A 48 30.81 -4.10 11.53
CA PRO A 48 30.88 -4.05 12.99
C PRO A 48 30.16 -2.81 13.55
N GLY A 49 29.27 -3.02 14.52
CA GLY A 49 28.50 -1.95 15.16
C GLY A 49 27.20 -1.54 14.45
N ILE A 50 26.90 -2.03 13.25
CA ILE A 50 25.62 -1.78 12.56
C ILE A 50 24.75 -3.03 12.66
N VAL A 51 23.59 -2.89 13.33
CA VAL A 51 22.56 -3.93 13.38
C VAL A 51 21.65 -3.74 12.17
N GLN A 52 21.57 -4.73 11.30
CA GLN A 52 20.75 -4.67 10.10
C GLN A 52 19.87 -5.90 9.95
N LYS A 53 18.58 -5.68 9.67
CA LYS A 53 17.58 -6.71 9.40
C LYS A 53 16.99 -6.50 8.01
N ALA A 54 16.99 -7.55 7.17
CA ALA A 54 16.16 -7.56 5.98
C ALA A 54 14.71 -7.80 6.41
N THR A 55 13.79 -6.97 5.94
CA THR A 55 12.38 -7.08 6.32
C THR A 55 11.59 -7.94 5.34
N CYS A 56 10.42 -8.41 5.76
CA CYS A 56 9.56 -9.23 4.90
C CYS A 56 9.01 -8.46 3.69
N THR A 57 8.96 -7.13 3.76
CA THR A 57 8.55 -6.23 2.66
C THR A 57 9.65 -6.07 1.60
N GLY A 58 10.82 -6.67 1.80
CA GLY A 58 12.00 -6.52 0.95
C GLY A 58 12.84 -5.28 1.28
N ALA A 59 12.47 -4.53 2.32
CA ALA A 59 13.23 -3.40 2.83
C ALA A 59 14.41 -3.86 3.71
N VAL A 60 15.23 -2.90 4.12
CA VAL A 60 16.35 -3.10 5.04
C VAL A 60 16.20 -2.10 6.15
N ASP A 61 16.25 -2.60 7.38
CA ASP A 61 16.09 -1.82 8.60
C ASP A 61 17.35 -1.87 9.45
N ARG A 62 17.81 -0.71 9.91
CA ARG A 62 18.99 -0.49 10.76
C ARG A 62 18.67 0.24 12.05
N CYS A 63 17.39 0.44 12.39
CA CYS A 63 16.96 1.20 13.55
C CYS A 63 17.52 0.65 14.87
N GLU A 64 17.69 -0.67 15.00
CA GLU A 64 18.28 -1.30 16.18
C GLU A 64 19.76 -0.96 16.40
N THR A 65 20.44 -0.34 15.42
CA THR A 65 21.80 0.19 15.57
C THR A 65 21.84 1.28 16.63
N CYS A 66 20.88 2.20 16.59
CA CYS A 66 20.77 3.33 17.52
C CYS A 66 19.72 3.10 18.62
N HIS A 67 18.72 2.25 18.36
CA HIS A 67 17.66 1.88 19.28
C HIS A 67 17.78 0.40 19.75
N PRO A 68 18.86 0.05 20.48
CA PRO A 68 19.04 -1.30 20.98
C PRO A 68 17.92 -1.66 21.97
N GLY A 69 17.26 -2.80 21.76
CA GLY A 69 16.13 -3.23 22.58
C GLY A 69 14.75 -2.81 22.08
N GLY A 70 14.65 -2.14 20.92
CA GLY A 70 13.37 -1.87 20.27
C GLY A 70 12.50 -3.12 20.09
N GLY A 71 13.12 -4.28 19.85
CA GLY A 71 12.46 -5.59 19.79
C GLY A 71 12.63 -6.52 21.00
N ARG A 72 13.35 -6.11 22.07
CA ARG A 72 13.68 -6.98 23.22
C ARG A 72 13.46 -6.28 24.57
N ARG A 73 12.82 -6.99 25.52
CA ARG A 73 12.40 -6.45 26.83
C ARG A 73 13.57 -6.09 27.78
N ASP A 74 14.82 -6.42 27.47
CA ASP A 74 15.85 -6.65 28.50
C ASP A 74 17.15 -5.84 28.38
N THR A 75 17.31 -4.89 27.44
CA THR A 75 18.56 -4.10 27.38
C THR A 75 18.39 -2.66 27.86
N GLY A 76 18.93 -2.37 29.04
CA GLY A 76 18.96 -1.06 29.71
C GLY A 76 19.84 0.01 29.03
N GLY A 77 19.53 0.36 27.79
CA GLY A 77 20.14 1.49 27.09
C GLY A 77 19.60 2.84 27.57
N LYS A 78 20.49 3.82 27.77
CA LYS A 78 20.18 5.22 28.15
C LYS A 78 19.59 6.05 26.99
N GLY A 79 18.71 5.46 26.20
CA GLY A 79 17.86 6.16 25.22
C GLY A 79 16.41 5.89 25.60
N ALA A 80 15.55 6.91 25.51
CA ALA A 80 14.16 6.85 25.95
C ALA A 80 13.51 5.50 25.58
N ARG A 81 13.11 4.76 26.60
CA ARG A 81 12.37 3.50 26.48
C ARG A 81 11.23 3.73 25.49
N PRO A 82 11.21 3.10 24.30
CA PRO A 82 10.05 3.22 23.44
C PRO A 82 8.83 2.73 24.25
N PRO A 83 7.69 3.43 24.15
CA PRO A 83 6.47 2.98 24.81
C PRO A 83 6.26 1.52 24.48
N SER A 84 5.88 0.73 25.49
CA SER A 84 5.71 -0.72 25.40
C SER A 84 5.08 -1.10 24.06
N HIS A 85 5.87 -1.70 23.16
CA HIS A 85 5.32 -2.21 21.91
C HIS A 85 4.15 -3.13 22.25
N PRO A 86 2.96 -2.92 21.66
CA PRO A 86 1.81 -3.77 21.94
C PRO A 86 2.12 -5.22 21.58
N GLU A 87 1.29 -6.16 22.05
CA GLU A 87 1.35 -7.59 21.68
C GLU A 87 1.49 -7.82 20.16
N ILE A 88 1.04 -6.85 19.37
CA ILE A 88 1.21 -6.77 17.92
C ILE A 88 2.66 -6.95 17.45
N LEU A 89 3.67 -6.42 18.16
CA LEU A 89 5.07 -6.57 17.73
C LEU A 89 5.53 -8.03 17.83
N ALA A 90 5.08 -8.76 18.86
CA ALA A 90 5.39 -10.18 19.00
C ALA A 90 4.76 -10.99 17.84
N ALA A 91 3.53 -10.64 17.44
CA ALA A 91 2.87 -11.26 16.30
C ALA A 91 3.60 -11.02 14.97
N HIS A 92 4.23 -9.85 14.78
CA HIS A 92 4.90 -9.47 13.53
C HIS A 92 6.39 -9.82 13.48
N SER A 93 7.09 -9.88 14.61
CA SER A 93 8.53 -10.17 14.67
C SER A 93 8.90 -11.52 14.07
N ARG A 94 8.05 -12.54 14.29
CA ARG A 94 8.18 -13.90 13.70
C ARG A 94 8.10 -13.92 12.18
N HIS A 95 7.50 -12.89 11.57
CA HIS A 95 7.35 -12.78 10.12
C HIS A 95 8.46 -11.93 9.48
N GLY A 96 9.43 -11.45 10.25
CA GLY A 96 10.53 -10.65 9.72
C GLY A 96 10.17 -9.19 9.49
N VAL A 97 9.11 -8.67 10.11
CA VAL A 97 8.75 -7.25 10.05
C VAL A 97 9.80 -6.39 10.77
N GLY A 98 10.18 -5.27 10.18
CA GLY A 98 11.08 -4.26 10.74
C GLY A 98 10.34 -3.09 11.40
N CYS A 99 11.06 -2.27 12.15
CA CYS A 99 10.58 -1.02 12.74
C CYS A 99 10.02 -0.08 11.67
N SER A 100 10.73 0.07 10.55
CA SER A 100 10.29 0.98 9.47
C SER A 100 9.08 0.49 8.69
N ASP A 101 8.75 -0.80 8.76
CA ASP A 101 7.53 -1.32 8.13
C ASP A 101 6.26 -0.81 8.84
N CYS A 102 6.34 -0.59 10.16
CA CYS A 102 5.23 -0.03 10.95
C CYS A 102 5.37 1.48 11.10
N HIS A 103 6.55 1.96 11.48
CA HIS A 103 6.78 3.36 11.81
C HIS A 103 7.16 4.24 10.61
N GLY A 104 7.37 3.69 9.41
CA GLY A 104 7.95 4.46 8.31
C GLY A 104 9.40 4.85 8.60
N GLY A 105 9.85 5.97 8.06
CA GLY A 105 11.25 6.38 8.22
C GLY A 105 12.16 5.73 7.17
N SER A 106 13.36 6.30 7.04
CA SER A 106 14.38 5.73 6.18
C SER A 106 15.15 4.64 6.92
N GLY A 107 14.62 3.40 6.94
CA GLY A 107 15.20 2.27 7.67
C GLY A 107 16.66 1.94 7.32
N ARG A 108 17.16 2.40 6.17
CA ARG A 108 18.57 2.25 5.75
C ARG A 108 19.50 3.33 6.30
N ALA A 109 18.98 4.47 6.69
CA ALA A 109 19.80 5.60 7.10
C ALA A 109 20.44 5.35 8.47
N LEU A 110 21.67 5.82 8.64
CA LEU A 110 22.41 5.78 9.90
C LEU A 110 22.57 7.17 10.52
N GLU A 111 22.14 8.21 9.80
CA GLU A 111 22.01 9.57 10.30
C GLU A 111 20.58 9.79 10.78
N ALA A 112 20.42 10.22 12.03
CA ALA A 112 19.12 10.35 12.67
C ALA A 112 18.18 11.30 11.91
N GLN A 113 18.72 12.37 11.33
CA GLN A 113 17.97 13.36 10.58
C GLN A 113 17.36 12.78 9.30
N VAL A 114 18.07 11.86 8.65
CA VAL A 114 17.60 11.17 7.44
C VAL A 114 16.70 9.99 7.83
N ALA A 115 17.06 9.22 8.85
CA ALA A 115 16.26 8.09 9.34
C ALA A 115 14.86 8.53 9.78
N HIS A 116 14.75 9.67 10.46
CA HIS A 116 13.48 10.22 10.95
C HIS A 116 12.80 11.21 10.00
N ALA A 117 13.44 11.53 8.86
CA ALA A 117 13.02 12.58 7.94
C ALA A 117 12.72 13.92 8.63
N PHE A 118 13.70 14.45 9.37
CA PHE A 118 13.57 15.78 9.95
C PHE A 118 13.51 16.87 8.86
N PRO A 119 12.78 17.97 9.09
CA PRO A 119 12.69 19.06 8.13
C PRO A 119 14.07 19.51 7.62
N GLY A 120 14.18 19.76 6.31
CA GLY A 120 15.42 20.20 5.66
C GLY A 120 16.37 19.09 5.22
N HIS A 121 15.99 17.81 5.31
CA HIS A 121 16.77 16.68 4.82
C HIS A 121 16.05 15.97 3.66
N GLU A 122 16.81 15.26 2.81
CA GLU A 122 16.30 14.65 1.56
C GLU A 122 15.32 13.48 1.76
N ALA A 123 15.14 12.99 2.98
CA ALA A 123 14.25 11.88 3.27
C ALA A 123 12.78 12.30 3.22
N THR A 124 11.94 11.53 2.52
CA THR A 124 10.53 11.84 2.28
C THR A 124 9.55 10.99 3.10
N ASP A 125 10.03 10.00 3.85
CA ASP A 125 9.21 9.07 4.62
C ASP A 125 9.29 9.39 6.13
N PRO A 126 8.40 10.24 6.69
CA PRO A 126 8.47 10.63 8.09
C PRO A 126 8.06 9.51 9.05
N MET A 127 8.61 9.53 10.27
CA MET A 127 8.20 8.57 11.30
C MET A 127 6.72 8.76 11.69
N MET A 128 5.92 7.71 11.47
CA MET A 128 4.54 7.60 11.92
C MET A 128 4.46 7.44 13.44
N LYS A 129 3.47 8.11 14.02
CA LYS A 129 3.10 8.01 15.43
C LYS A 129 1.63 7.65 15.53
N GLU A 130 1.20 7.18 16.69
CA GLU A 130 -0.24 7.04 16.96
C GLU A 130 -0.96 8.39 16.77
N PRO A 131 -2.17 8.39 16.18
CA PRO A 131 -2.93 7.25 15.67
C PRO A 131 -2.57 6.79 14.24
N HIS A 132 -1.73 7.54 13.54
CA HIS A 132 -1.33 7.31 12.15
C HIS A 132 -0.56 6.01 11.88
N LEU A 133 -0.02 5.37 12.93
CA LEU A 133 0.62 4.07 12.81
C LEU A 133 -0.28 3.00 12.17
N GLN A 134 -1.61 3.11 12.35
CA GLN A 134 -2.56 2.18 11.75
C GLN A 134 -2.59 2.24 10.21
N ALA A 135 -2.11 3.32 9.58
CA ALA A 135 -1.98 3.39 8.11
C ALA A 135 -1.06 2.26 7.58
N SER A 136 0.01 1.95 8.32
CA SER A 136 0.96 0.89 7.95
C SER A 136 0.36 -0.51 7.95
N CYS A 137 -0.76 -0.74 8.65
CA CYS A 137 -1.44 -2.03 8.62
C CYS A 137 -1.84 -2.41 7.18
N ALA A 138 -2.30 -1.43 6.38
CA ALA A 138 -2.74 -1.65 5.00
C ALA A 138 -1.63 -2.12 4.04
N ARG A 139 -0.35 -2.04 4.47
CA ARG A 139 0.79 -2.51 3.67
C ARG A 139 0.78 -4.04 3.52
N CYS A 140 0.30 -4.75 4.54
CA CYS A 140 0.28 -6.22 4.59
C CYS A 140 -1.12 -6.79 4.80
N HIS A 141 -2.01 -6.02 5.43
CA HIS A 141 -3.36 -6.43 5.78
C HIS A 141 -4.40 -5.74 4.91
N VAL A 142 -5.51 -6.43 4.67
CA VAL A 142 -6.72 -5.79 4.17
C VAL A 142 -7.39 -5.10 5.36
N PRO A 143 -7.80 -3.83 5.28
CA PRO A 143 -8.55 -3.17 6.34
C PRO A 143 -9.69 -4.06 6.88
N GLY A 144 -9.67 -4.34 8.18
CA GLY A 144 -10.69 -5.13 8.89
C GLY A 144 -10.45 -6.64 8.88
N ASP A 145 -9.34 -7.11 8.32
CA ASP A 145 -9.01 -8.55 8.32
C ASP A 145 -8.56 -9.10 9.70
N THR A 146 -8.01 -8.21 10.55
CA THR A 146 -7.55 -8.46 11.92
C THR A 146 -7.86 -7.26 12.83
N LYS A 147 -7.76 -7.47 14.15
CA LYS A 147 -8.00 -6.43 15.18
C LYS A 147 -6.81 -5.47 15.30
N GLY A 148 -7.04 -4.27 15.85
CA GLY A 148 -5.99 -3.27 16.10
C GLY A 148 -5.78 -2.26 14.97
N MET A 149 -6.69 -2.23 13.98
CA MET A 149 -6.69 -1.29 12.85
C MET A 149 -8.02 -0.52 12.74
N GLU A 150 -8.72 -0.32 13.85
CA GLU A 150 -10.07 0.23 13.89
C GLU A 150 -10.17 1.62 13.23
N ARG A 151 -9.14 2.46 13.39
CA ARG A 151 -9.05 3.80 12.80
C ARG A 151 -8.89 3.74 11.29
N LEU A 152 -8.02 2.85 10.81
CA LEU A 152 -7.83 2.59 9.38
C LEU A 152 -9.14 2.15 8.72
N VAL A 153 -9.87 1.23 9.37
CA VAL A 153 -11.14 0.72 8.83
C VAL A 153 -12.23 1.77 8.87
N ASN A 154 -12.31 2.58 9.93
CA ASN A 154 -13.25 3.68 9.96
C ASN A 154 -12.94 4.72 8.87
N GLY A 155 -11.67 5.00 8.60
CA GLY A 155 -11.25 5.86 7.51
C GLY A 155 -11.67 5.35 6.13
N GLU A 156 -11.51 4.05 5.87
CA GLU A 156 -12.00 3.41 4.63
C GLU A 156 -13.52 3.54 4.48
N ARG A 157 -14.27 3.35 5.59
CA ARG A 157 -15.71 3.54 5.61
C ARG A 157 -16.08 4.98 5.24
N LEU A 158 -15.42 5.97 5.84
CA LEU A 158 -15.67 7.38 5.56
C LEU A 158 -15.31 7.75 4.12
N TYR A 159 -14.19 7.24 3.59
CA TYR A 159 -13.81 7.40 2.19
C TYR A 159 -14.93 6.92 1.24
N SER A 160 -15.59 5.82 1.60
CA SER A 160 -16.71 5.28 0.84
C SER A 160 -18.00 6.09 1.02
N GLU A 161 -18.35 6.46 2.25
CA GLU A 161 -19.58 7.20 2.58
C GLU A 161 -19.57 8.63 2.03
N TYR A 162 -18.41 9.29 2.01
CA TYR A 162 -18.23 10.60 1.40
C TYR A 162 -18.05 10.54 -0.12
N GLY A 163 -18.10 9.36 -0.73
CA GLY A 163 -18.03 9.19 -2.18
C GLY A 163 -16.67 9.55 -2.78
N CYS A 164 -15.58 9.51 -2.00
CA CYS A 164 -14.25 9.90 -2.47
C CYS A 164 -13.82 9.10 -3.71
N GLY A 165 -14.19 7.81 -3.78
CA GLY A 165 -13.89 6.92 -4.91
C GLY A 165 -14.58 7.27 -6.24
N ILE A 166 -15.60 8.15 -6.23
CA ILE A 166 -16.25 8.64 -7.46
C ILE A 166 -15.26 9.49 -8.28
N CYS A 167 -14.49 10.33 -7.57
CA CYS A 167 -13.50 11.24 -8.14
C CYS A 167 -12.08 10.66 -8.09
N HIS A 168 -11.75 9.92 -7.03
CA HIS A 168 -10.44 9.33 -6.78
C HIS A 168 -10.48 7.79 -6.84
N PRO A 169 -10.85 7.16 -7.96
CA PRO A 169 -11.01 5.72 -8.03
C PRO A 169 -9.71 4.99 -7.67
N LEU A 170 -9.84 3.90 -6.90
CA LEU A 170 -8.70 3.07 -6.49
C LEU A 170 -8.33 2.00 -7.52
N GLU A 171 -9.18 1.77 -8.52
CA GLU A 171 -8.95 0.79 -9.61
C GLU A 171 -8.06 1.37 -10.72
N SER A 172 -7.21 0.52 -11.29
CA SER A 172 -6.41 0.87 -12.47
C SER A 172 -7.33 1.13 -13.67
N GLY A 173 -7.32 2.36 -14.19
CA GLY A 173 -8.13 2.76 -15.35
C GLY A 173 -9.50 3.35 -15.03
N GLY A 174 -9.82 3.64 -13.76
CA GLY A 174 -10.94 4.53 -13.44
C GLY A 174 -10.77 5.89 -14.14
N ARG A 175 -11.85 6.66 -14.30
CA ARG A 175 -11.81 8.04 -14.83
C ARG A 175 -11.10 9.03 -13.88
N GLY A 176 -10.15 8.54 -13.06
CA GLY A 176 -9.26 9.37 -12.28
C GLY A 176 -8.28 10.08 -13.23
N GLY A 177 -7.99 11.33 -12.93
CA GLY A 177 -7.26 12.24 -13.81
C GLY A 177 -7.50 13.70 -13.41
N TRP A 178 -6.92 14.60 -14.19
CA TRP A 178 -6.96 16.05 -13.95
C TRP A 178 -8.38 16.63 -13.83
N ASP A 179 -9.34 16.06 -14.55
CA ASP A 179 -10.72 16.59 -14.62
C ASP A 179 -11.66 16.07 -13.51
N PHE A 180 -11.25 15.06 -12.72
CA PHE A 180 -12.12 14.42 -11.71
C PHE A 180 -11.44 14.23 -10.35
N GLY A 181 -10.17 13.84 -10.31
CA GLY A 181 -9.41 13.61 -9.08
C GLY A 181 -8.18 12.73 -9.34
N PRO A 182 -7.01 13.04 -8.75
CA PRO A 182 -5.81 12.24 -8.93
C PRO A 182 -5.91 10.84 -8.29
N ASP A 183 -5.12 9.90 -8.82
CA ASP A 183 -4.89 8.61 -8.17
C ASP A 183 -4.16 8.84 -6.83
N LEU A 184 -4.85 8.52 -5.73
CA LEU A 184 -4.34 8.70 -4.37
C LEU A 184 -3.28 7.65 -3.98
N ARG A 185 -3.15 6.57 -4.75
CA ARG A 185 -2.07 5.58 -4.59
C ARG A 185 -0.78 5.99 -5.33
N ALA A 186 -0.90 6.93 -6.27
CA ALA A 186 0.21 7.41 -7.07
C ALA A 186 0.91 8.62 -6.42
N GLY A 187 2.19 8.82 -6.74
CA GLY A 187 2.95 10.02 -6.36
C GLY A 187 3.75 9.93 -5.05
N GLY A 188 3.74 8.78 -4.38
CA GLY A 188 4.48 8.56 -3.14
C GLY A 188 3.82 9.23 -1.93
N ARG A 189 4.47 9.09 -0.77
CA ARG A 189 3.95 9.55 0.52
C ARG A 189 3.97 11.08 0.62
N ARG A 190 2.83 11.65 1.01
CA ARG A 190 2.61 13.09 1.22
C ARG A 190 2.63 13.37 2.72
N SER A 191 2.88 14.63 3.09
CA SER A 191 2.91 15.01 4.50
C SER A 191 1.49 15.06 5.09
N LEU A 192 1.35 14.78 6.40
CA LEU A 192 0.06 14.92 7.08
C LEU A 192 -0.55 16.32 6.89
N PRO A 193 0.19 17.43 7.04
CA PRO A 193 -0.34 18.75 6.74
C PRO A 193 -0.83 18.90 5.30
N TYR A 194 -0.16 18.29 4.33
CA TYR A 194 -0.62 18.31 2.95
C TYR A 194 -1.97 17.59 2.79
N LEU A 195 -2.11 16.39 3.36
CA LEU A 195 -3.36 15.62 3.31
C LEU A 195 -4.51 16.36 4.02
N GLU A 196 -4.25 16.91 5.20
CA GLU A 196 -5.24 17.69 5.93
C GLU A 196 -5.67 18.94 5.17
N THR A 197 -4.71 19.72 4.64
CA THR A 197 -5.01 20.89 3.82
C THR A 197 -5.78 20.50 2.56
N SER A 198 -5.43 19.39 1.91
CA SER A 198 -6.16 18.91 0.73
C SER A 198 -7.63 18.61 1.02
N LEU A 199 -7.97 18.22 2.25
CA LEU A 199 -9.34 17.98 2.67
C LEU A 199 -10.04 19.26 3.13
N THR A 200 -9.35 20.16 3.84
CA THR A 200 -10.01 21.34 4.43
C THR A 200 -10.02 22.58 3.53
N ASP A 201 -8.97 22.73 2.72
CA ASP A 201 -8.77 23.82 1.77
C ASP A 201 -8.08 23.28 0.49
N PRO A 202 -8.81 22.53 -0.36
CA PRO A 202 -8.24 21.94 -1.57
C PRO A 202 -7.62 22.98 -2.51
N ALA A 203 -8.14 24.21 -2.50
CA ALA A 203 -7.66 25.32 -3.32
C ALA A 203 -6.25 25.80 -2.90
N ALA A 204 -5.84 25.61 -1.64
CA ALA A 204 -4.50 25.96 -1.18
C ALA A 204 -3.41 25.11 -1.84
N ASN A 205 -3.71 23.84 -2.13
CA ASN A 205 -2.79 22.95 -2.83
C ASN A 205 -2.97 23.04 -4.35
N PHE A 206 -4.20 23.29 -4.80
CA PHE A 206 -4.53 23.34 -6.21
C PHE A 206 -5.62 24.41 -6.47
N PRO A 207 -5.27 25.64 -6.90
CA PRO A 207 -6.19 26.78 -6.95
C PRO A 207 -7.49 26.57 -7.73
N GLU A 208 -7.46 25.72 -8.76
CA GLU A 208 -8.62 25.38 -9.61
C GLU A 208 -9.34 24.12 -9.14
N SER A 209 -9.10 23.68 -7.91
CA SER A 209 -9.68 22.44 -7.38
C SER A 209 -11.20 22.53 -7.28
N THR A 210 -11.86 21.55 -7.87
CA THR A 210 -13.31 21.31 -7.73
C THR A 210 -13.63 20.36 -6.57
N MET A 211 -12.61 19.89 -5.84
CA MET A 211 -12.78 19.00 -4.70
C MET A 211 -13.58 19.74 -3.60
N PRO A 212 -14.63 19.12 -3.04
CA PRO A 212 -15.38 19.72 -1.95
C PRO A 212 -14.51 19.81 -0.68
N THR A 213 -14.78 20.82 0.15
CA THR A 213 -14.16 20.94 1.47
C THR A 213 -14.82 20.01 2.48
N PHE A 214 -13.98 19.37 3.30
CA PHE A 214 -14.36 18.52 4.43
C PHE A 214 -14.11 19.22 5.77
N LEU A 215 -13.99 20.55 5.78
CA LEU A 215 -13.83 21.33 7.01
C LEU A 215 -14.99 21.10 8.00
N SER A 216 -16.20 20.88 7.50
CA SER A 216 -17.36 20.54 8.34
C SER A 216 -17.16 19.22 9.08
N LEU A 217 -16.66 18.18 8.40
CA LEU A 217 -16.31 16.90 9.03
C LEU A 217 -15.25 17.12 10.12
N LYS A 218 -14.18 17.86 9.82
CA LYS A 218 -13.13 18.17 10.81
C LYS A 218 -13.68 18.86 12.07
N LYS A 219 -14.73 19.68 11.93
CA LYS A 219 -15.38 20.38 13.05
C LYS A 219 -16.37 19.49 13.81
N SER A 220 -17.19 18.72 13.10
CA SER A 220 -18.27 17.91 13.71
C SER A 220 -17.79 16.58 14.28
N ASP A 221 -16.81 15.96 13.61
CA ASP A 221 -16.21 14.69 14.00
C ASP A 221 -14.69 14.71 13.73
N PRO A 222 -13.91 15.36 14.61
CA PRO A 222 -12.45 15.42 14.48
C PRO A 222 -11.80 14.02 14.45
N ALA A 223 -12.38 13.04 15.16
CA ALA A 223 -11.87 11.69 15.20
C ALA A 223 -12.08 10.99 13.85
N GLY A 224 -13.28 11.07 13.27
CA GLY A 224 -13.55 10.57 11.93
C GLY A 224 -12.70 11.27 10.86
N PHE A 225 -12.47 12.58 10.99
CA PHE A 225 -11.53 13.28 10.10
C PHE A 225 -10.11 12.70 10.16
N THR A 226 -9.59 12.47 11.37
CA THR A 226 -8.29 11.80 11.55
C THR A 226 -8.29 10.40 10.95
N ASP A 227 -9.34 9.62 11.17
CA ASP A 227 -9.46 8.26 10.63
C ASP A 227 -9.44 8.27 9.10
N LEU A 228 -10.14 9.22 8.46
CA LEU A 228 -10.10 9.41 7.01
C LEU A 228 -8.67 9.72 6.53
N VAL A 229 -7.95 10.62 7.20
CA VAL A 229 -6.55 10.93 6.87
C VAL A 229 -5.64 9.70 7.01
N ILE A 230 -5.85 8.87 8.04
CA ILE A 230 -5.10 7.61 8.22
C ILE A 230 -5.32 6.67 7.04
N PHE A 231 -6.55 6.55 6.56
CA PHE A 231 -6.83 5.74 5.37
C PHE A 231 -6.17 6.32 4.12
N LEU A 232 -6.22 7.64 3.90
CA LEU A 232 -5.54 8.29 2.78
C LEU A 232 -4.03 8.06 2.81
N GLU A 233 -3.40 8.23 3.97
CA GLU A 233 -1.98 7.94 4.18
C GLU A 233 -1.65 6.47 3.84
N SER A 234 -2.54 5.53 4.20
CA SER A 234 -2.37 4.11 3.90
C SER A 234 -2.34 3.79 2.40
N LEU A 235 -3.02 4.59 1.57
CA LEU A 235 -3.04 4.42 0.11
C LEU A 235 -1.70 4.78 -0.53
N GLU A 236 -0.93 5.67 0.10
CA GLU A 236 0.38 6.13 -0.39
C GLU A 236 1.53 5.21 0.03
N LEU A 237 1.29 4.31 0.99
CA LEU A 237 2.30 3.38 1.46
C LEU A 237 2.44 2.20 0.48
N PRO A 238 3.67 1.83 0.10
CA PRO A 238 3.87 0.71 -0.80
C PRO A 238 3.41 -0.58 -0.13
N ARG A 239 2.51 -1.30 -0.80
CA ARG A 239 2.13 -2.64 -0.38
C ARG A 239 3.35 -3.56 -0.35
N ALA A 240 3.37 -4.46 0.62
CA ALA A 240 4.43 -5.44 0.76
C ALA A 240 4.46 -6.35 -0.48
N GLN A 241 5.57 -6.31 -1.21
CA GLN A 241 5.85 -7.21 -2.32
C GLN A 241 6.90 -8.19 -1.82
N GLY A 242 6.51 -9.25 -1.12
CA GLY A 242 7.50 -10.12 -0.48
C GLY A 242 6.99 -11.25 0.39
N ALA A 243 7.90 -11.76 1.22
CA ALA A 243 7.78 -12.96 2.04
C ALA A 243 6.90 -12.78 3.30
N CYS A 244 6.16 -11.67 3.44
CA CYS A 244 5.28 -11.44 4.59
C CYS A 244 4.07 -12.39 4.65
N SER A 245 4.01 -13.45 3.83
CA SER A 245 2.86 -14.36 3.73
C SER A 245 1.53 -13.62 3.48
N VAL A 246 1.59 -12.51 2.73
CA VAL A 246 0.41 -11.74 2.34
C VAL A 246 -0.46 -12.63 1.46
N ARG A 247 -1.75 -12.75 1.78
CA ARG A 247 -2.71 -13.42 0.92
C ARG A 247 -2.80 -12.67 -0.41
N GLU A 248 -2.79 -13.42 -1.52
CA GLU A 248 -3.06 -12.83 -2.84
C GLU A 248 -4.40 -12.10 -2.85
N LYS A 249 -4.51 -11.06 -3.70
CA LYS A 249 -5.76 -10.34 -3.94
C LYS A 249 -6.86 -11.37 -4.22
N SER A 250 -8.03 -11.24 -3.59
CA SER A 250 -9.16 -12.10 -3.92
C SER A 250 -9.52 -11.82 -5.38
N THR A 251 -9.23 -12.75 -6.28
CA THR A 251 -9.68 -12.66 -7.66
C THR A 251 -11.22 -12.67 -7.64
N SER A 252 -11.81 -11.50 -7.90
CA SER A 252 -13.16 -11.37 -8.45
C SER A 252 -14.36 -11.66 -7.52
N LEU A 253 -14.22 -11.54 -6.19
CA LEU A 253 -15.38 -11.71 -5.29
C LEU A 253 -16.40 -10.55 -5.37
N ALA A 254 -15.98 -9.31 -5.68
CA ALA A 254 -16.91 -8.18 -5.84
C ALA A 254 -17.84 -8.26 -7.07
N ARG A 255 -17.52 -9.12 -8.05
CA ARG A 255 -18.39 -9.36 -9.21
C ARG A 255 -19.42 -10.44 -8.97
N LEU A 256 -19.27 -11.23 -7.90
CA LEU A 256 -20.23 -12.26 -7.55
C LEU A 256 -21.48 -11.59 -6.98
N SER A 257 -22.64 -12.02 -7.47
CA SER A 257 -23.90 -11.58 -6.86
C SER A 257 -23.93 -11.99 -5.40
N CYS A 258 -24.54 -11.17 -4.53
CA CYS A 258 -24.68 -11.51 -3.12
C CYS A 258 -25.33 -12.90 -2.95
N ALA A 259 -26.29 -13.24 -3.83
CA ALA A 259 -26.97 -14.55 -3.89
C ALA A 259 -26.03 -15.74 -4.12
N THR A 260 -24.83 -15.54 -4.67
CA THR A 260 -23.80 -16.59 -4.80
C THR A 260 -23.37 -17.12 -3.44
N CYS A 261 -23.29 -16.24 -2.43
CA CYS A 261 -22.91 -16.61 -1.07
C CYS A 261 -24.12 -16.64 -0.13
N HIS A 262 -25.09 -15.74 -0.32
CA HIS A 262 -26.33 -15.58 0.45
C HIS A 262 -27.50 -16.40 -0.12
N ALA A 263 -27.26 -17.69 -0.38
CA ALA A 263 -28.26 -18.63 -0.91
C ALA A 263 -29.02 -19.42 0.19
N GLY A 264 -28.77 -19.16 1.47
CA GLY A 264 -29.43 -19.82 2.59
C GLY A 264 -30.83 -19.24 2.88
N ALA A 265 -31.62 -19.96 3.69
CA ALA A 265 -32.95 -19.51 4.11
C ALA A 265 -32.94 -18.07 4.65
N ALA A 266 -33.88 -17.24 4.19
CA ALA A 266 -33.97 -15.80 4.46
C ALA A 266 -32.77 -14.93 3.98
N GLY A 267 -31.98 -15.42 3.01
CA GLY A 267 -30.79 -14.73 2.51
C GLY A 267 -29.56 -14.88 3.41
N LYS A 268 -29.54 -15.91 4.27
CA LYS A 268 -28.36 -16.18 5.11
C LYS A 268 -27.18 -16.61 4.24
N ALA A 269 -25.98 -16.19 4.64
CA ALA A 269 -24.76 -16.68 4.03
C ALA A 269 -24.68 -18.21 4.19
N SER A 270 -24.44 -18.91 3.08
CA SER A 270 -24.03 -20.31 3.09
C SER A 270 -22.68 -20.37 3.81
N GLY A 271 -22.60 -21.22 4.84
CA GLY A 271 -21.67 -21.12 5.98
C GLY A 271 -20.18 -21.35 5.72
N ARG A 272 -19.63 -20.82 4.62
CA ARG A 272 -18.18 -20.80 4.34
C ARG A 272 -17.60 -19.41 4.17
N LEU A 273 -18.42 -18.37 4.00
CA LEU A 273 -17.95 -17.01 3.71
C LEU A 273 -18.49 -16.01 4.75
N GLU A 274 -17.65 -15.56 5.68
CA GLU A 274 -17.92 -14.38 6.53
C GLU A 274 -17.25 -13.16 5.91
N HIS A 275 -18.05 -12.12 5.62
CA HIS A 275 -17.52 -10.85 5.12
C HIS A 275 -16.70 -10.16 6.22
N ARG A 276 -15.44 -9.79 5.94
CA ARG A 276 -14.55 -9.14 6.92
C ARG A 276 -14.69 -7.62 6.97
N CYS A 277 -15.24 -7.02 5.91
CA CYS A 277 -15.55 -5.59 5.85
C CYS A 277 -16.51 -5.18 6.96
N LEU A 278 -16.13 -4.19 7.78
CA LEU A 278 -16.97 -3.68 8.86
C LEU A 278 -18.28 -3.07 8.34
N TYR A 279 -18.27 -2.44 7.15
CA TYR A 279 -19.50 -1.93 6.52
C TYR A 279 -20.59 -3.02 6.39
N PHE A 280 -20.20 -4.20 5.91
CA PHE A 280 -21.11 -5.36 5.79
C PHE A 280 -21.50 -5.94 7.15
N LYS A 281 -20.59 -5.92 8.14
CA LYS A 281 -20.88 -6.41 9.49
C LYS A 281 -21.87 -5.50 10.22
N ASP A 282 -21.74 -4.19 10.05
CA ASP A 282 -22.59 -3.18 10.71
C ASP A 282 -23.98 -3.08 10.09
N ARG A 283 -24.12 -3.42 8.80
CA ARG A 283 -25.40 -3.39 8.06
C ARG A 283 -25.93 -4.79 7.73
N LYS A 284 -25.41 -5.84 8.37
CA LYS A 284 -25.74 -7.25 8.08
C LYS A 284 -27.24 -7.57 8.20
N ASP A 285 -27.93 -6.81 9.04
CA ASP A 285 -29.37 -6.86 9.30
C ASP A 285 -30.20 -6.24 8.17
N GLN A 286 -29.63 -5.28 7.43
CA GLN A 286 -30.23 -4.66 6.25
C GLN A 286 -30.01 -5.50 4.98
N LEU A 287 -29.04 -6.41 5.00
CA LEU A 287 -28.66 -7.27 3.87
C LEU A 287 -29.46 -8.59 3.85
N THR A 288 -30.79 -8.49 3.91
CA THR A 288 -31.67 -9.67 3.92
C THR A 288 -32.54 -9.74 2.68
N CYS A 289 -32.74 -10.94 2.13
CA CYS A 289 -33.62 -11.13 0.98
C CYS A 289 -35.08 -10.82 1.32
N GLY A 290 -35.48 -11.01 2.58
CA GLY A 290 -36.86 -10.78 3.05
C GLY A 290 -37.30 -9.31 3.09
N GLY A 291 -36.37 -8.36 2.95
CA GLY A 291 -36.71 -6.95 2.81
C GLY A 291 -37.32 -6.59 1.44
N CYS A 292 -37.15 -7.45 0.42
CA CYS A 292 -37.65 -7.20 -0.94
C CYS A 292 -38.37 -8.41 -1.58
N HIS A 293 -38.13 -9.63 -1.11
CA HIS A 293 -38.81 -10.84 -1.58
C HIS A 293 -39.74 -11.37 -0.50
N ALA A 294 -41.05 -11.34 -0.78
CA ALA A 294 -42.09 -11.81 0.14
C ALA A 294 -42.29 -13.33 0.12
N GLU A 295 -41.77 -14.03 -0.90
CA GLU A 295 -41.87 -15.49 -1.09
C GLU A 295 -40.48 -16.17 -0.99
N GLU A 296 -40.45 -17.49 -1.17
CA GLU A 296 -39.24 -18.33 -1.12
C GLU A 296 -38.14 -17.75 -2.03
N VAL A 297 -36.99 -17.42 -1.43
CA VAL A 297 -35.88 -16.72 -2.09
C VAL A 297 -35.44 -17.53 -3.33
N PRO A 298 -35.40 -16.94 -4.54
CA PRO A 298 -35.03 -17.68 -5.74
C PRO A 298 -33.67 -18.36 -5.58
N ALA A 299 -33.56 -19.60 -6.07
CA ALA A 299 -32.28 -20.31 -6.11
C ALA A 299 -31.22 -19.46 -6.82
N ALA A 300 -29.95 -19.60 -6.42
CA ALA A 300 -28.84 -18.83 -6.97
C ALA A 300 -28.68 -19.09 -8.49
N GLY A 301 -29.40 -18.31 -9.31
CA GLY A 301 -29.44 -18.40 -10.76
C GLY A 301 -30.56 -17.57 -11.41
N LYS A 302 -30.22 -16.90 -12.51
CA LYS A 302 -31.07 -16.15 -13.47
C LYS A 302 -32.22 -15.29 -12.92
N GLY A 303 -32.08 -14.70 -11.73
CA GLY A 303 -32.88 -13.54 -11.36
C GLY A 303 -32.42 -12.33 -12.19
N GLU A 304 -33.27 -11.82 -13.07
CA GLU A 304 -33.03 -10.61 -13.84
C GLU A 304 -33.16 -9.37 -12.91
N GLY A 305 -32.17 -9.14 -12.04
CA GLY A 305 -32.13 -7.96 -11.18
C GLY A 305 -30.98 -7.97 -10.19
N SER A 306 -30.20 -6.89 -10.14
CA SER A 306 -29.21 -6.65 -9.08
C SER A 306 -29.90 -6.22 -7.79
N CYS A 307 -29.34 -6.62 -6.64
CA CYS A 307 -29.81 -6.17 -5.34
C CYS A 307 -29.75 -4.62 -5.30
N PRO A 308 -30.79 -3.90 -4.82
CA PRO A 308 -30.76 -2.44 -4.75
C PRO A 308 -29.56 -1.91 -3.95
N VAL A 309 -29.20 -2.59 -2.86
CA VAL A 309 -28.02 -2.29 -2.04
C VAL A 309 -26.71 -2.48 -2.82
N GLU A 310 -26.63 -3.55 -3.63
CA GLU A 310 -25.48 -3.77 -4.52
C GLU A 310 -25.39 -2.65 -5.57
N ARG A 311 -26.50 -2.32 -6.23
CA ARG A 311 -26.53 -1.24 -7.23
C ARG A 311 -26.10 0.11 -6.65
N GLU A 312 -26.43 0.39 -5.39
CA GLU A 312 -26.08 1.63 -4.72
C GLU A 312 -24.63 1.66 -4.20
N HIS A 313 -24.08 0.52 -3.75
CA HIS A 313 -22.82 0.50 -2.99
C HIS A 313 -21.69 -0.32 -3.62
N ARG A 314 -21.88 -0.93 -4.80
CA ARG A 314 -20.88 -1.76 -5.48
C ARG A 314 -19.54 -1.04 -5.71
N GLY A 315 -19.55 0.26 -5.98
CA GLY A 315 -18.32 1.07 -6.12
C GLY A 315 -17.46 1.10 -4.86
N ASN A 316 -18.08 0.94 -3.68
CA ASN A 316 -17.40 0.95 -2.39
C ASN A 316 -16.66 -0.37 -2.12
N CYS A 317 -16.97 -1.43 -2.89
CA CYS A 317 -16.35 -2.75 -2.75
C CYS A 317 -15.00 -2.85 -3.49
N ALA A 318 -14.76 -1.96 -4.46
CA ALA A 318 -13.57 -1.97 -5.31
C ALA A 318 -12.24 -1.80 -4.55
N GLY A 319 -12.23 -1.01 -3.47
CA GLY A 319 -11.03 -0.77 -2.66
C GLY A 319 -10.47 -2.03 -2.00
N CYS A 320 -11.34 -2.98 -1.66
CA CYS A 320 -11.00 -4.26 -1.02
C CYS A 320 -10.92 -5.43 -2.02
N HIS A 321 -11.62 -5.36 -3.16
CA HIS A 321 -11.74 -6.47 -4.11
C HIS A 321 -11.02 -6.27 -5.46
N ASP A 322 -10.36 -5.12 -5.64
CA ASP A 322 -9.38 -4.78 -6.69
C ASP A 322 -9.61 -5.52 -8.02
N GLU A 323 -10.53 -4.99 -8.84
CA GLU A 323 -10.75 -5.51 -10.19
C GLU A 323 -9.58 -5.11 -11.10
N LEU A 324 -8.91 -6.10 -11.70
CA LEU A 324 -8.20 -5.86 -12.95
C LEU A 324 -9.23 -5.88 -14.08
N GLN A 325 -9.35 -4.78 -14.82
CA GLN A 325 -9.72 -4.88 -16.23
C GLN A 325 -8.44 -5.09 -17.05
N GLY A 326 -8.32 -6.29 -17.61
CA GLY A 326 -7.63 -6.54 -18.87
C GLY A 326 -8.63 -7.28 -19.75
N GLY A 327 -9.13 -6.61 -20.79
CA GLY A 327 -10.25 -7.07 -21.61
C GLY A 327 -9.93 -8.15 -22.65
N ALA A 328 -11.02 -8.65 -23.24
CA ALA A 328 -11.17 -9.22 -24.57
C ALA A 328 -10.17 -10.32 -25.02
N ARG A 329 -10.50 -11.58 -24.76
CA ARG A 329 -11.01 -12.59 -25.74
C ARG A 329 -11.12 -13.94 -25.06
#